data_AF-A0A9E1CBE2-F1
#
_entry.id   AF-A0A9E1CBE2-F1
#
_cell.length_a   1.000
_cell.length_b   1.000
_cell.length_c   1.000
_cell.angle_alpha   90.00
_cell.angle_beta   90.00
_cell.angle_gamma   90.00
#
_symmetry.space_group_name_H-M   'P 1'
#
loop_
_entity.id
_entity.type
_entity.pdbx_description
1 polymer ?
#
loop_
_entity_poly.entity_id
_entity_poly.type
_entity_poly.pdbx_seq_one_letter_code
_entity_poly.pdbx_strand_id
1 'polypeptide(L)' 'MAQIIPFPADAEEPELEALSREALLALAQELREKLAELDAREPEDMMSKAYERWGERHEALEDELDDLLDLLDGQ' A
#
# COMPACT_ATOMS: atom_id res chain seq x y z
N MET A 1 16.65 -39.30 -11.59
CA MET A 1 16.72 -38.10 -12.43
C MET A 1 15.65 -37.14 -11.92
N ALA A 2 16.04 -36.04 -11.27
CA ALA A 2 15.08 -35.08 -10.72
C ALA A 2 14.59 -34.17 -11.84
N GLN A 3 13.28 -34.09 -12.03
CA GLN A 3 12.68 -33.13 -12.96
C GLN A 3 12.67 -31.76 -12.28
N ILE A 4 13.41 -30.82 -12.85
CA ILE A 4 13.35 -29.41 -12.47
C ILE A 4 11.99 -28.90 -12.94
N ILE A 5 11.09 -28.65 -12.00
CA ILE A 5 9.83 -27.97 -12.30
C ILE A 5 10.22 -26.52 -12.61
N PRO A 6 9.98 -25.98 -13.82
CA PRO A 6 10.16 -24.57 -14.05
C PRO A 6 9.11 -23.84 -13.19
N PHE A 7 9.60 -23.08 -12.21
CA PHE A 7 8.79 -22.05 -11.57
C PHE A 7 8.37 -21.09 -12.70
N PRO A 8 7.06 -20.85 -12.95
CA PRO A 8 6.68 -19.80 -13.88
C PRO A 8 7.24 -18.49 -13.31
N ALA A 9 8.10 -17.83 -14.10
CA ALA A 9 8.73 -16.57 -13.74
C ALA A 9 7.77 -15.36 -13.86
N ASP A 10 6.45 -15.61 -13.99
CA ASP A 10 5.44 -14.60 -14.32
C ASP A 10 4.33 -14.57 -13.26
N ALA A 11 4.72 -14.59 -11.99
CA ALA A 11 3.92 -13.95 -10.94
C ALA A 11 4.75 -12.81 -10.36
N GLU A 12 5.31 -12.00 -11.26
CA GLU A 12 5.75 -10.66 -10.93
C GLU A 12 4.49 -9.97 -10.39
N GLU A 13 4.50 -9.56 -9.13
CA GLU A 13 3.52 -8.59 -8.67
C GLU A 13 3.57 -7.45 -9.69
N PRO A 14 2.45 -7.12 -10.36
CA PRO A 14 2.49 -6.17 -11.45
C PRO A 14 3.12 -4.88 -10.92
N GLU A 15 4.24 -4.47 -11.52
CA GLU A 15 4.87 -3.18 -11.21
C GLU A 15 3.76 -2.13 -11.27
N LEU A 16 3.69 -1.23 -10.27
CA LEU A 16 2.61 -0.23 -10.18
C LEU A 16 2.45 0.55 -11.51
N GLU A 17 3.55 0.79 -12.21
CA GLU A 17 3.60 1.45 -13.52
C GLU A 17 2.96 0.64 -14.67
N ALA A 18 2.89 -0.69 -14.54
CA ALA A 18 2.25 -1.60 -15.49
C ALA A 18 0.75 -1.82 -15.20
N LEU A 19 0.25 -1.35 -14.05
CA LEU A 19 -1.15 -1.43 -13.71
C LEU A 19 -1.99 -0.43 -14.52
N SER A 20 -3.19 -0.87 -14.90
CA SER A 20 -4.15 0.03 -15.52
C SER A 20 -4.57 1.11 -14.52
N ARG A 21 -4.97 2.28 -15.04
CA ARG A 21 -5.56 3.36 -14.24
C ARG A 21 -6.66 2.87 -13.29
N GLU A 22 -7.47 1.91 -13.74
CA GLU A 22 -8.55 1.31 -12.93
C GLU A 22 -8.01 0.50 -11.76
N ALA A 23 -6.93 -0.27 -11.96
CA ALA A 23 -6.28 -1.03 -10.90
C ALA A 23 -5.56 -0.11 -9.89
N LEU A 24 -4.90 0.95 -10.36
CA LEU A 24 -4.31 1.97 -9.49
C LEU A 24 -5.39 2.68 -8.65
N LEU A 25 -6.52 3.05 -9.25
CA LEU A 25 -7.64 3.63 -8.49
C LEU A 25 -8.22 2.68 -7.44
N ALA A 26 -8.27 1.37 -7.73
CA ALA A 26 -8.70 0.37 -6.76
C ALA A 26 -7.72 0.27 -5.59
N LEU A 27 -6.41 0.28 -5.86
CA LEU A 27 -5.37 0.32 -4.83
C LEU A 27 -5.43 1.60 -3.99
N ALA A 28 -5.61 2.77 -4.62
CA ALA A 28 -5.80 4.05 -3.92
C ALA A 28 -6.98 3.98 -2.95
N GLN A 29 -8.09 3.38 -3.39
CA GLN A 29 -9.29 3.21 -2.58
C GLN A 29 -9.02 2.27 -1.40
N GLU A 30 -8.31 1.16 -1.62
CA GLU A 30 -7.92 0.24 -0.55
C GLU A 30 -7.01 0.91 0.49
N LEU A 31 -6.03 1.72 0.06
CA LEU A 31 -5.15 2.47 0.96
C LEU A 31 -5.93 3.50 1.78
N ARG A 32 -6.86 4.23 1.16
CA ARG A 32 -7.76 5.16 1.85
C ARG A 32 -8.63 4.48 2.90
N GLU A 33 -9.13 3.28 2.60
CA GLU A 33 -9.89 2.48 3.56
C GLU A 33 -9.02 2.04 4.74
N LYS A 34 -7.80 1.56 4.48
CA LYS A 34 -6.83 1.21 5.54
C LYS A 34 -6.47 2.40 6.41
N LEU A 35 -6.27 3.59 5.83
CA LEU A 35 -6.03 4.83 6.57
C LEU A 35 -7.22 5.18 7.46
N ALA A 36 -8.45 5.17 6.92
CA ALA A 36 -9.65 5.44 7.70
C ALA A 36 -9.86 4.44 8.86
N GLU A 37 -9.54 3.16 8.64
CA GLU A 37 -9.54 2.14 9.70
C GLU A 37 -8.45 2.38 10.75
N LEU A 38 -7.28 2.86 10.32
CA LEU A 38 -6.17 3.18 11.19
C LEU A 38 -6.48 4.43 12.04
N ASP A 39 -7.06 5.47 11.45
CA ASP A 39 -7.54 6.69 12.11
C ASP A 39 -8.58 6.39 13.18
N ALA A 40 -9.54 5.50 12.87
CA ALA A 40 -10.53 5.06 13.86
C ALA A 40 -9.91 4.35 15.08
N ARG A 41 -8.64 3.96 14.98
CA ARG A 41 -7.85 3.27 16.01
C ARG A 41 -6.70 4.14 16.54
N GLU A 42 -6.75 5.45 16.31
CA GLU A 42 -5.81 6.42 16.88
C GLU A 42 -5.70 6.24 18.40
N PRO A 43 -4.50 6.01 18.94
CA PRO A 43 -4.31 5.92 20.39
C PRO A 43 -4.56 7.27 21.07
N GLU A 44 -5.41 7.29 22.10
CA GLU A 44 -5.73 8.52 22.85
C GLU A 44 -4.49 9.17 23.52
N ASP A 45 -3.53 8.35 23.93
CA ASP A 45 -2.28 8.82 24.54
C ASP A 45 -1.25 9.13 23.45
N MET A 46 -1.20 10.40 23.05
CA MET A 46 -0.28 10.93 22.05
C MET A 46 1.20 10.82 22.44
N MET A 47 1.52 10.60 23.73
CA MET A 47 2.90 10.44 24.22
C MET A 47 3.28 8.97 24.38
N SER A 48 2.39 8.05 24.01
CA SER A 48 2.65 6.61 24.11
C SER A 48 3.43 6.09 22.91
N LYS A 49 4.20 5.03 23.14
CA LYS A 49 4.82 4.25 22.05
C LYS A 49 3.80 3.63 21.09
N ALA A 50 2.54 3.50 21.52
CA ALA A 50 1.46 3.03 20.66
C ALA A 50 1.09 4.11 19.63
N TYR A 51 1.01 5.37 20.06
CA TYR A 51 0.80 6.51 19.17
C TYR A 51 1.97 6.69 18.20
N GLU A 52 3.22 6.59 18.67
CA GLU A 52 4.40 6.64 17.78
C GLU A 52 4.31 5.59 16.67
N ARG A 53 4.01 4.33 17.01
CA ARG A 53 3.87 3.23 16.04
C ARG A 53 2.66 3.39 15.12
N TRP A 54 1.58 3.96 15.64
CA TRP A 54 0.41 4.29 14.85
C TRP A 54 0.76 5.36 13.81
N GLY A 55 1.47 6.42 14.24
CA GLY A 55 1.94 7.50 13.37
C GLY A 55 2.91 7.01 12.30
N GLU A 56 3.90 6.18 12.65
CA GLU A 56 4.81 5.57 11.66
C GLU A 56 4.06 4.77 10.59
N ARG A 57 3.00 4.05 10.99
CA ARG A 57 2.18 3.28 10.07
C ARG A 57 1.22 4.15 9.26
N HIS A 58 0.76 5.25 9.83
CA HIS A 58 -0.07 6.23 9.15
C HIS A 58 0.73 6.94 8.06
N GLU A 59 1.90 7.47 8.42
CA GLU A 59 2.85 8.12 7.50
C GLU A 59 3.23 7.20 6.35
N ALA A 60 3.58 5.93 6.63
CA ALA A 60 3.94 4.98 5.57
C ALA A 60 2.78 4.70 4.58
N LEU A 61 1.53 4.73 5.05
CA LEU A 61 0.35 4.53 4.20
C LEU A 61 0.00 5.81 3.42
N GLU A 62 0.23 6.98 4.00
CA GLU A 62 0.09 8.27 3.31
C GLU A 62 1.13 8.42 2.20
N ASP A 63 2.39 8.10 2.48
CA ASP A 63 3.47 8.10 1.49
C ASP A 63 3.15 7.17 0.31
N GLU A 64 2.70 5.93 0.58
CA GLU A 64 2.32 4.98 -0.46
C GLU A 64 1.11 5.46 -1.28
N LEU A 65 0.14 6.11 -0.63
CA LEU A 65 -1.02 6.68 -1.31
C LEU A 65 -0.61 7.87 -2.21
N ASP A 66 0.25 8.76 -1.71
CA ASP A 66 0.72 9.93 -2.46
C ASP A 66 1.54 9.50 -3.68
N ASP A 67 2.48 8.55 -3.54
CA ASP A 67 3.23 7.97 -4.66
C ASP A 67 2.29 7.39 -5.73
N LEU A 68 1.22 6.72 -5.30
CA LEU A 68 0.25 6.13 -6.20
C LEU A 68 -0.65 7.17 -6.89
N LEU A 69 -0.99 8.26 -6.19
CA LEU A 69 -1.74 9.39 -6.76
C LEU A 69 -0.89 10.17 -7.77
N ASP A 70 0.39 10.38 -7.48
CA ASP A 70 1.36 10.99 -8.40
C ASP A 70 1.49 10.16 -9.69
N LEU A 71 1.53 8.83 -9.57
CA LEU A 71 1.53 7.92 -10.73
C LEU A 71 0.23 8.01 -11.54
N LEU A 72 -0.92 8.12 -10.86
CA LEU A 72 -2.24 8.27 -11.50
C LEU A 72 -2.40 9.59 -12.25
N ASP A 73 -1.86 10.68 -11.71
CA ASP A 73 -1.86 12.00 -12.33
C ASP A 73 -0.86 12.09 -13.50
N GLY A 74 0.16 11.22 -13.51
CA GLY A 74 1.14 11.09 -14.58
C GLY A 74 0.71 10.26 -15.80
N GLN A 75 -0.41 9.51 -15.72
CA GLN A 75 -0.94 8.67 -16.81
C GLN A 75 -1.74 9.41 -17.89
#